data_AF-A0A3C1N7Q6-F1
#
_entry.id   AF-A0A3C1N7Q6-F1
#
_cell.length_a   1.000
_cell.length_b   1.000
_cell.length_c   1.000
_cell.angle_alpha   90.00
_cell.angle_beta   90.00
_cell.angle_gamma   90.00
#
_symmetry.space_group_name_H-M   'P 1'
#
loop_
_entity.id
_entity.type
_entity.pdbx_description
1 polymer ?
#
loop_
_entity_poly.entity_id
_entity_poly.type
_entity_poly.pdbx_seq_one_letter_code
_entity_poly.pdbx_strand_id
1 'polypeptide(L)'
;MVSSGFRPLDAHLPGGGWPLGALTEILIDDIAHSPLWLVLPGLLRLTALKHHQIWVHPPHIPYPPALASRGINLDKTVILKPRQETDALWA
;
A
#
# COMPACT_ATOMS: atom_id res chain seq x y z
N MET A 1 4.57 12.04 -7.94
CA MET A 1 3.69 10.89 -8.23
C MET A 1 4.51 9.62 -8.16
N VAL A 2 3.86 8.48 -7.92
CA VAL A 2 4.50 7.16 -7.82
C VAL A 2 3.85 6.25 -8.84
N SER A 3 4.61 5.69 -9.79
CA SER A 3 4.06 4.71 -10.74
C SER A 3 3.45 3.51 -10.00
N SER A 4 2.34 3.01 -10.50
CA SER A 4 1.70 1.79 -10.00
C SER A 4 2.47 0.51 -10.35
N GLY A 5 3.46 0.60 -11.25
CA GLY A 5 4.15 -0.55 -11.82
C GLY A 5 3.39 -1.24 -12.96
N PHE A 6 2.13 -0.84 -13.21
CA PHE A 6 1.30 -1.35 -14.29
C PHE A 6 1.07 -0.24 -15.31
N ARG A 7 1.77 -0.32 -16.46
CA ARG A 7 1.65 0.68 -17.54
C ARG A 7 0.19 0.97 -17.97
N PRO A 8 -0.70 -0.02 -18.11
CA PRO A 8 -2.09 0.26 -18.46
C PRO A 8 -2.81 1.06 -17.38
N LEU A 9 -2.55 0.80 -16.10
CA LEU A 9 -3.15 1.54 -14.99
C LEU A 9 -2.60 2.96 -14.91
N ASP A 10 -1.29 3.13 -15.01
CA ASP A 10 -0.64 4.45 -15.01
C ASP A 10 -1.25 5.35 -16.08
N ALA A 11 -1.58 4.83 -17.27
CA ALA A 11 -2.22 5.60 -18.34
C ALA A 11 -3.63 6.11 -18.00
N HIS A 12 -4.35 5.44 -17.10
CA HIS A 12 -5.70 5.82 -16.67
C HIS A 12 -5.70 6.66 -15.39
N LEU A 13 -4.61 6.64 -14.62
CA LEU A 13 -4.49 7.45 -13.41
C LEU A 13 -4.13 8.91 -13.76
N PRO A 14 -4.76 9.90 -13.10
CA PRO A 14 -4.40 11.30 -13.27
C PRO A 14 -2.91 11.53 -13.04
N GLY A 15 -2.21 11.97 -14.08
CA GLY A 15 -0.78 12.24 -14.04
C GLY A 15 0.15 11.02 -14.15
N GLY A 16 -0.35 9.81 -14.41
CA GLY A 16 0.53 8.68 -14.74
C GLY A 16 0.93 7.79 -13.57
N GLY A 17 0.18 7.79 -12.47
CA GLY A 17 0.45 6.95 -11.30
C GLY A 17 -0.32 7.39 -10.06
N TRP A 18 0.06 6.84 -8.91
CA TRP A 18 -0.48 7.23 -7.61
C TRP A 18 -0.12 8.68 -7.28
N PRO A 19 -1.11 9.54 -6.97
CA PRO A 19 -0.85 10.93 -6.60
C PRO A 19 -0.12 11.00 -5.25
N LEU A 20 0.73 12.02 -5.11
CA LEU A 20 1.38 12.33 -3.82
C LEU A 20 0.58 13.43 -3.13
N GLY A 21 0.39 13.33 -1.81
CA GLY A 21 -0.37 14.32 -1.04
C GLY A 21 -1.87 14.31 -1.31
N ALA A 22 -2.40 13.20 -1.83
CA ALA A 22 -3.83 13.00 -2.05
C ALA A 22 -4.25 11.61 -1.54
N LEU A 23 -5.53 11.47 -1.21
CA LEU A 23 -6.13 10.19 -0.88
C LEU A 23 -6.41 9.41 -2.16
N THR A 24 -6.08 8.12 -2.16
CA THR A 24 -6.42 7.18 -3.23
C THR A 24 -7.28 6.07 -2.66
N GLU A 25 -8.50 5.90 -3.18
CA GLU A 25 -9.41 4.83 -2.81
C GLU A 25 -9.43 3.75 -3.89
N ILE A 26 -9.35 2.48 -3.48
CA ILE A 26 -9.41 1.32 -4.36
C ILE A 26 -10.68 0.56 -4.01
N LEU A 27 -11.69 0.62 -4.88
CA LEU A 27 -12.95 -0.08 -4.72
C LEU A 27 -12.88 -1.43 -5.42
N ILE A 28 -13.13 -2.51 -4.67
CA ILE A 28 -13.17 -3.89 -5.17
C ILE A 28 -14.44 -4.56 -4.64
N ASP A 29 -15.06 -5.39 -5.48
CA ASP A 29 -16.32 -6.09 -5.13
C ASP A 29 -16.10 -7.17 -4.06
N ASP A 30 -14.92 -7.79 -4.04
CA ASP A 30 -14.55 -8.83 -3.07
C ASP A 30 -13.13 -8.61 -2.54
N ILE A 31 -13.01 -8.33 -1.24
CA ILE A 31 -11.75 -8.11 -0.55
C ILE A 31 -11.05 -9.41 -0.12
N ALA A 32 -11.67 -10.58 -0.33
CA ALA A 32 -11.08 -11.88 -0.01
C ALA A 32 -9.71 -12.08 -0.69
N HIS A 33 -9.49 -11.39 -1.82
CA HIS A 33 -8.19 -11.26 -2.45
C HIS A 33 -7.62 -9.87 -2.14
N SER A 34 -6.69 -9.81 -1.19
CA SER A 34 -6.04 -8.55 -0.82
C SER A 34 -5.53 -7.82 -2.07
N PRO A 35 -5.91 -6.55 -2.30
CA PRO A 35 -5.41 -5.75 -3.43
C PRO A 35 -3.95 -5.33 -3.23
N LEU A 36 -3.24 -5.89 -2.25
CA LEU A 36 -1.85 -5.58 -1.96
C LEU A 36 -0.96 -5.73 -3.20
N TRP A 37 -1.26 -6.69 -4.08
CA TRP A 37 -0.53 -6.87 -5.34
C TRP A 37 -0.58 -5.63 -6.25
N LEU A 38 -1.67 -4.87 -6.21
CA LEU A 38 -1.88 -3.67 -7.03
C LEU A 38 -1.01 -2.50 -6.56
N VAL A 39 -0.89 -2.34 -5.24
CA VAL A 39 -0.13 -1.25 -4.62
C VAL A 39 1.34 -1.59 -4.40
N LEU A 40 1.69 -2.88 -4.38
CA LEU A 40 3.03 -3.37 -4.05
C LEU A 40 4.16 -2.73 -4.88
N PRO A 41 4.07 -2.57 -6.22
CA PRO A 41 5.17 -1.96 -6.98
C PRO A 41 5.40 -0.50 -6.57
N GLY A 42 4.33 0.23 -6.24
CA GLY A 42 4.42 1.58 -5.69
C GLY A 42 5.11 1.61 -4.32
N LEU A 43 4.76 0.67 -3.44
CA LEU A 43 5.40 0.51 -2.12
C LEU A 43 6.90 0.17 -2.23
N LEU A 44 7.29 -0.67 -3.18
CA LEU A 44 8.69 -0.97 -3.46
C LEU A 44 9.47 0.27 -3.91
N ARG A 45 8.85 1.13 -4.72
CA ARG A 45 9.44 2.41 -5.12
C ARG A 45 9.62 3.36 -3.94
N LEU A 46 8.64 3.44 -3.05
CA LEU A 46 8.75 4.23 -1.80
C LEU A 46 9.80 3.65 -0.86
N THR A 47 9.96 2.33 -0.85
CA THR A 47 11.01 1.64 -0.10
C THR A 47 12.40 2.03 -0.61
N ALA A 48 12.60 2.06 -1.92
CA ALA A 48 13.86 2.49 -2.53
C ALA A 48 14.23 3.95 -2.18
N LEU A 49 13.21 4.80 -2.03
CA LEU A 49 13.35 6.19 -1.56
C LEU A 49 13.53 6.32 -0.04
N LYS A 50 13.62 5.19 0.69
CA LYS A 50 13.81 5.13 2.14
C LYS A 50 12.70 5.81 2.95
N HIS A 51 11.49 5.93 2.40
CA HIS A 51 10.33 6.46 3.11
C HIS A 51 9.75 5.44 4.09
N HIS A 52 9.17 5.95 5.19
CA HIS A 52 8.37 5.14 6.11
C HIS A 52 7.02 4.80 5.50
N GLN A 53 6.53 3.61 5.79
CA GLN A 53 5.23 3.10 5.35
C GLN A 53 4.42 2.70 6.57
N ILE A 54 3.24 3.31 6.70
CA ILE A 54 2.30 3.01 7.79
C ILE A 54 1.12 2.27 7.18
N TRP A 55 0.84 1.08 7.68
CA TRP A 55 -0.24 0.22 7.22
C TRP A 55 -1.28 0.16 8.35
N VAL A 56 -2.38 0.87 8.16
CA VAL A 56 -3.46 0.96 9.14
C VAL A 56 -4.46 -0.16 8.89
N HIS A 57 -4.71 -0.98 9.92
CA HIS A 57 -5.73 -2.03 9.91
C HIS A 57 -5.80 -2.82 8.58
N PRO A 58 -4.70 -3.44 8.12
CA PRO A 58 -4.74 -4.20 6.88
C PRO A 58 -5.75 -5.36 7.00
N PRO A 59 -6.56 -5.64 5.95
CA PRO A 59 -7.66 -6.62 6.01
C PRO A 59 -7.17 -8.05 6.27
N HIS A 60 -5.93 -8.35 5.90
CA HIS A 60 -5.25 -9.61 6.21
C HIS A 60 -3.89 -9.31 6.84
N ILE A 61 -3.41 -10.24 7.68
CA ILE A 61 -2.09 -10.13 8.29
C ILE A 61 -1.02 -10.22 7.18
N PRO A 62 -0.24 -9.15 6.93
CA PRO A 62 0.83 -9.21 5.96
C PRO A 62 1.89 -10.21 6.43
N TYR A 63 2.32 -11.12 5.56
CA TYR A 63 3.34 -12.11 5.90
C TYR A 63 4.75 -11.51 5.74
N PRO A 64 5.49 -11.22 6.84
CA PRO A 64 6.73 -10.45 6.75
C PRO A 64 7.82 -11.07 5.86
N PRO A 65 8.06 -12.39 5.88
CA PRO A 65 9.04 -13.01 4.98
C PRO A 65 8.72 -12.81 3.50
N ALA A 66 7.43 -12.89 3.10
CA ALA A 66 7.06 -12.61 1.72
C ALA A 66 7.29 -11.14 1.35
N LEU A 67 6.99 -10.20 2.26
CA LEU A 67 7.26 -8.78 2.01
C LEU A 67 8.76 -8.49 1.84
N ALA A 68 9.60 -9.05 2.71
CA ALA A 68 11.05 -8.92 2.62
C ALA A 68 11.59 -9.53 1.31
N SER A 69 11.10 -10.71 0.93
CA SER A 69 11.50 -11.37 -0.33
C SER A 69 11.15 -10.55 -1.58
N ARG A 70 10.12 -9.70 -1.49
CA ARG A 70 9.72 -8.80 -2.57
C ARG A 70 10.43 -7.45 -2.52
N GLY A 71 11.23 -7.18 -1.49
CA GLY A 71 12.05 -5.97 -1.36
C GLY A 71 11.45 -4.85 -0.50
N ILE A 72 10.41 -5.13 0.30
CA ILE A 72 9.90 -4.17 1.28
C ILE A 72 10.86 -4.11 2.48
N ASN A 73 11.20 -2.90 2.91
CA ASN A 73 12.06 -2.68 4.08
C ASN A 73 11.23 -2.74 5.35
N LEU A 74 11.28 -3.88 6.04
CA LEU A 74 10.54 -4.13 7.28
C LEU A 74 10.93 -3.15 8.41
N ASP A 75 12.16 -2.65 8.46
CA ASP A 75 12.59 -1.67 9.49
C ASP A 75 11.88 -0.31 9.34
N LYS A 76 11.27 -0.06 8.18
CA LYS A 76 10.54 1.17 7.85
C LYS A 76 9.05 0.93 7.62
N THR A 77 8.56 -0.27 7.91
CA THR A 77 7.15 -0.63 7.81
C THR A 77 6.55 -0.73 9.20
N VAL A 78 5.53 0.08 9.48
CA VAL A 78 4.78 0.06 10.74
C VAL A 78 3.38 -0.44 10.45
N ILE A 79 2.96 -1.48 11.15
CA ILE A 79 1.57 -1.97 11.10
C ILE A 79 0.85 -1.44 12.33
N LEU A 80 -0.15 -0.59 12.12
CA LEU A 80 -1.02 -0.11 13.17
C LEU A 80 -2.23 -1.04 13.28
N LYS A 81 -2.34 -1.69 14.44
CA LYS A 81 -3.49 -2.54 14.80
C LYS A 81 -4.33 -1.77 15.83
N PRO A 82 -5.40 -1.09 15.39
CA PRO A 82 -6.31 -0.42 16.32
C PRO A 82 -6.98 -1.45 17.24
N ARG A 83 -7.31 -1.04 18.47
CA ARG A 83 -7.96 -1.91 19.47
C ARG A 83 -9.45 -2.07 19.18
N GLN A 84 -10.07 -1.03 18.61
CA GLN A 84 -11.44 -1.02 18.14
C GLN A 84 -11.48 -0.55 16.68
N GLU A 85 -12.41 -1.07 15.89
CA GLU A 85 -12.52 -0.76 14.45
C GLU A 85 -12.75 0.75 14.21
N THR A 86 -13.46 1.41 15.12
CA THR A 86 -13.67 2.86 15.12
C THR A 86 -12.38 3.66 15.29
N ASP A 87 -11.36 3.12 15.94
CA ASP A 87 -10.07 3.79 16.11
C ASP A 87 -9.30 3.86 14.78
N ALA A 88 -9.60 2.96 13.84
CA ALA A 88 -9.00 2.98 12.49
C ALA A 88 -9.43 4.21 11.68
N LEU A 89 -10.62 4.77 11.96
CA LEU A 89 -11.16 5.94 11.26
C LEU A 89 -10.38 7.23 11.57
N TRP A 90 -9.58 7.23 12.64
CA TRP A 90 -8.87 8.41 13.16
C TRP A 90 -7.35 8.21 13.27
N ALA A 91 -6.83 7.09 12.74
CA ALA A 91 -5.41 6.71 12.82
C ALA A 91 -4.57 7.26 11.65
#